data_AF-I6AWQ5-F1
#
_entry.id   AF-I6AWQ5-F1
#
_cell.length_a   1.000
_cell.length_b   1.000
_cell.length_c   1.000
_cell.angle_alpha   90.00
_cell.angle_beta   90.00
_cell.angle_gamma   90.00
#
_symmetry.space_group_name_H-M   'P 1'
#
loop_
_entity.id
_entity.type
_entity.pdbx_description
1 polymer ?
#
loop_
_entity_poly.entity_id
_entity_poly.type
_entity_poly.pdbx_seq_one_letter_code
_entity_poly.pdbx_strand_id
1 'polypeptide(L)'
;MKKIMILIPALAFGASLVIASPTSDAVALQKAANDLASGYSTQIAAAKAIKDAAAVSTLTAANKAAALALRAEQAPVVAELIGSIDEIGENNPATAAWLIQRHLSERNFVDGATPPVYVQDSDDIALAAKLKTLGTGSARWYYYQWYGTADELAAFPGTNSAGIVAAIAKRAKQLGITDTVIPALYQRSLGLGLVSNGYNAWFNKRVRSVWATDRAAALKLLEEEQAGIGTLTSQTPATKARLEQLRELSARFAEIIARGN
;
A
#
# COMPACT_ATOMS: atom_id res chain seq x y z
N MET A 1 18.79 39.66 13.73
CA MET A 1 19.61 38.47 13.38
C MET A 1 19.04 37.86 12.11
N LYS A 2 19.89 37.64 11.10
CA LYS A 2 19.55 37.52 9.67
C LYS A 2 18.80 36.22 9.35
N LYS A 3 17.69 36.33 8.60
CA LYS A 3 16.94 35.20 8.03
C LYS A 3 17.70 34.69 6.80
N ILE A 4 18.31 33.52 6.90
CA ILE A 4 18.90 32.82 5.76
C ILE A 4 17.75 32.07 5.08
N MET A 5 17.21 32.67 4.03
CA MET A 5 16.34 32.02 3.06
C MET A 5 17.24 31.13 2.20
N ILE A 6 17.21 29.82 2.44
CA ILE A 6 17.85 28.85 1.55
C ILE A 6 16.96 28.76 0.30
N LEU A 7 17.31 29.58 -0.69
CA LEU A 7 16.90 29.41 -2.08
C LEU A 7 17.57 28.14 -2.58
N ILE A 8 16.81 27.06 -2.70
CA ILE A 8 17.22 25.87 -3.45
C ILE A 8 17.38 26.35 -4.91
N PRO A 9 18.58 26.25 -5.51
CA PRO A 9 18.77 26.66 -6.89
C PRO A 9 17.85 25.83 -7.78
N ALA A 10 17.13 26.52 -8.66
CA ALA A 10 16.38 25.93 -9.75
C ALA A 10 17.23 24.85 -10.43
N LEU A 11 16.70 23.63 -10.50
CA LEU A 11 17.24 22.54 -11.30
C LEU A 11 17.28 23.04 -12.75
N ALA A 12 18.45 23.55 -13.16
CA ALA A 12 18.78 23.71 -14.55
C ALA A 12 18.73 22.32 -15.18
N PHE A 13 17.71 22.07 -16.01
CA PHE A 13 17.68 20.97 -16.95
C PHE A 13 18.89 21.12 -17.88
N GLY A 14 20.01 20.52 -17.46
CA GLY A 14 21.21 20.41 -18.25
C GLY A 14 20.92 19.51 -19.45
N ALA A 15 20.74 20.14 -20.60
CA ALA A 15 20.71 19.50 -21.90
C ALA A 15 22.07 18.81 -22.16
N SER A 16 22.19 17.55 -21.81
CA SER A 16 23.11 16.63 -22.47
C SER A 16 22.28 15.73 -23.38
N LEU A 17 22.66 15.69 -24.66
CA LEU A 17 22.07 14.93 -25.76
C LEU A 17 22.08 13.41 -25.47
N VAL A 18 21.18 12.96 -24.61
CA VAL A 18 20.63 11.61 -24.67
C VAL A 18 19.48 11.71 -25.67
N ILE A 19 19.36 10.76 -26.60
CA ILE A 19 18.17 10.67 -27.46
C ILE A 19 16.98 10.60 -26.50
N ALA A 20 16.22 11.70 -26.38
CA ALA A 20 15.10 11.79 -25.46
C ALA A 20 14.05 10.79 -25.92
N SER A 21 13.91 9.72 -25.16
CA SER A 21 12.85 8.74 -25.31
C SER A 21 11.77 9.04 -24.26
N PRO A 22 10.50 8.70 -24.54
CA PRO A 22 9.45 8.77 -23.51
C PRO A 22 9.86 8.07 -22.21
N THR A 23 10.61 6.97 -22.31
CA THR A 23 11.16 6.25 -21.15
C THR A 23 12.17 7.08 -20.36
N SER A 24 13.13 7.73 -21.01
CA SER A 24 14.13 8.55 -20.30
C SER A 24 13.50 9.76 -19.61
N ASP A 25 12.50 10.37 -20.24
CA ASP A 25 11.79 11.53 -19.68
C ASP A 25 10.96 11.12 -18.47
N ALA A 26 10.25 9.99 -18.57
CA ALA A 26 9.51 9.39 -17.47
C ALA A 26 10.41 9.06 -16.25
N VAL A 27 11.59 8.50 -16.51
CA VAL A 27 12.56 8.18 -15.45
C VAL A 27 13.08 9.45 -14.78
N ALA A 28 13.37 10.51 -15.56
CA ALA A 28 13.82 11.80 -15.02
C ALA A 28 12.76 12.44 -14.10
N LEU A 29 11.49 12.43 -14.52
CA LEU A 29 10.36 12.92 -13.72
C LEU A 29 10.22 12.14 -12.40
N GLN A 30 10.26 10.81 -12.47
CA GLN A 30 10.18 9.95 -11.30
C GLN A 30 11.36 10.19 -10.36
N LYS A 31 12.58 10.35 -10.90
CA LYS A 31 13.77 10.65 -10.11
C LYS A 31 13.63 11.97 -9.37
N ALA A 32 13.18 13.04 -10.02
CA ALA A 32 12.97 14.33 -9.37
C ALA A 32 11.97 14.24 -8.20
N ALA A 33 10.89 13.47 -8.38
CA ALA A 33 9.91 13.23 -7.32
C ALA A 33 10.50 12.43 -6.14
N ASN A 34 11.33 11.42 -6.43
CA ASN A 34 11.99 10.61 -5.41
C ASN A 34 13.06 11.39 -4.65
N ASP A 35 13.84 12.23 -5.34
CA ASP A 35 14.87 13.08 -4.74
C ASP A 35 14.24 14.07 -3.75
N LEU A 36 13.12 14.71 -4.12
CA LEU A 36 12.36 15.61 -3.23
C LEU A 36 11.89 14.87 -1.97
N ALA A 37 11.27 13.70 -2.14
CA ALA A 37 10.74 12.92 -1.03
C ALA A 37 11.86 12.45 -0.08
N SER A 38 12.99 11.99 -0.62
CA SER A 38 14.16 11.56 0.14
C SER A 38 14.80 12.72 0.91
N GLY A 39 14.92 13.89 0.27
CA GLY A 39 15.48 15.10 0.90
C GLY A 39 14.70 15.53 2.14
N TYR A 40 13.37 15.58 2.06
CA TYR A 40 12.53 15.92 3.22
C TYR A 40 12.49 14.80 4.26
N SER A 41 12.44 13.52 3.85
CA SER A 41 12.45 12.38 4.78
C SER A 41 13.68 12.41 5.69
N THR A 42 14.86 12.69 5.11
CA THR A 42 16.12 12.82 5.83
C THR A 42 16.07 13.93 6.88
N GLN A 43 15.59 15.12 6.49
CA GLN A 43 15.48 16.27 7.40
C GLN A 43 14.48 16.02 8.53
N ILE A 44 13.34 15.42 8.23
CA ILE A 44 12.32 15.05 9.23
C ILE A 44 12.86 14.00 10.20
N ALA A 45 13.61 13.00 9.70
CA ALA A 45 14.23 11.99 10.55
C ALA A 45 15.26 12.60 11.50
N ALA A 46 16.09 13.53 11.02
CA ALA A 46 17.04 14.27 11.86
C ALA A 46 16.32 15.08 12.96
N ALA A 47 15.25 15.79 12.61
CA ALA A 47 14.43 16.54 13.58
C ALA A 47 13.78 15.61 14.64
N LYS A 48 13.28 14.44 14.23
CA LYS A 48 12.74 13.43 15.15
C LYS A 48 13.79 12.88 16.11
N ALA A 49 15.02 12.65 15.62
CA ALA A 49 16.11 12.11 16.44
C ALA A 49 16.48 13.05 17.60
N ILE A 50 16.43 14.36 17.38
CA ILE A 50 16.65 15.38 18.43
C ILE A 50 15.36 15.78 19.17
N LYS A 51 14.22 15.13 18.86
CA LYS A 51 12.90 15.39 19.44
C LYS A 51 12.37 16.81 19.23
N ASP A 52 12.74 17.47 18.13
CA ASP A 52 12.24 18.80 17.78
C ASP A 52 10.88 18.70 17.07
N ALA A 53 9.80 18.76 17.85
CA ALA A 53 8.44 18.67 17.34
C ALA A 53 8.06 19.84 16.40
N ALA A 54 8.61 21.04 16.63
CA ALA A 54 8.30 22.21 15.83
C ALA A 54 8.93 22.10 14.43
N ALA A 55 10.19 21.64 14.36
CA ALA A 55 10.85 21.35 13.09
C ALA A 55 10.14 20.21 12.33
N VAL A 56 9.73 19.13 13.02
CA VAL A 56 8.96 18.04 12.39
C VAL A 56 7.68 18.55 11.75
N SER A 57 6.91 19.38 12.46
CA SER A 57 5.67 19.96 11.94
C SER A 57 5.94 20.85 10.72
N THR A 58 6.91 21.77 10.83
CA THR A 58 7.27 22.72 9.77
C THR A 58 7.77 22.01 8.51
N LEU A 59 8.67 21.03 8.66
CA LEU A 59 9.20 20.26 7.54
C LEU A 59 8.14 19.37 6.88
N THR A 60 7.20 18.83 7.66
CA THR A 60 6.09 18.04 7.11
C THR A 60 5.15 18.91 6.26
N ALA A 61 4.82 20.11 6.74
CA ALA A 61 4.02 21.07 5.98
C ALA A 61 4.75 21.54 4.71
N ALA A 62 6.05 21.85 4.82
CA ALA A 62 6.89 22.24 3.68
C ALA A 62 6.99 21.12 2.63
N ASN A 63 7.20 19.87 3.06
CA ASN A 63 7.21 18.71 2.16
C ASN A 63 5.88 18.57 1.41
N LYS A 64 4.75 18.69 2.12
CA LYS A 64 3.43 18.64 1.49
C LYS A 64 3.25 19.73 0.42
N ALA A 65 3.66 20.96 0.73
CA ALA A 65 3.57 22.08 -0.22
C ALA A 65 4.49 21.89 -1.43
N ALA A 66 5.75 21.48 -1.22
CA ALA A 66 6.71 21.23 -2.28
C ALA A 66 6.26 20.07 -3.20
N ALA A 67 5.72 19.00 -2.61
CA ALA A 67 5.19 17.87 -3.38
C ALA A 67 3.96 18.26 -4.22
N LEU A 68 3.11 19.18 -3.73
CA LEU A 68 1.99 19.72 -4.50
C LEU A 68 2.47 20.62 -5.64
N ALA A 69 3.47 21.48 -5.40
CA ALA A 69 4.06 22.33 -6.43
C ALA A 69 4.70 21.49 -7.55
N LEU A 70 5.53 20.51 -7.19
CA LEU A 70 6.15 19.60 -8.16
C LEU A 70 5.10 18.78 -8.93
N ARG A 71 3.98 18.42 -8.29
CA ARG A 71 2.83 17.80 -8.96
C ARG A 71 2.23 18.70 -10.03
N ALA A 72 1.90 19.94 -9.68
CA ALA A 72 1.35 20.89 -10.63
C ALA A 72 2.30 21.15 -11.81
N GLU A 73 3.62 21.26 -11.54
CA GLU A 73 4.65 21.45 -12.57
C GLU A 73 4.76 20.25 -13.52
N GLN A 74 4.75 19.03 -12.98
CA GLN A 74 4.94 17.81 -13.78
C GLN A 74 3.66 17.34 -14.49
N ALA A 75 2.47 17.78 -14.06
CA ALA A 75 1.19 17.27 -14.56
C ALA A 75 1.03 17.30 -16.09
N PRO A 76 1.41 18.37 -16.83
CA PRO A 76 1.31 18.39 -18.29
C PRO A 76 2.18 17.33 -18.96
N VAL A 77 3.42 17.16 -18.48
CA VAL A 77 4.37 16.19 -19.04
C VAL A 77 3.93 14.76 -18.70
N VAL A 78 3.43 14.53 -17.49
CA VAL A 78 2.85 13.24 -17.10
C VAL A 78 1.67 12.89 -18.03
N ALA A 79 0.78 13.84 -18.32
CA ALA A 79 -0.36 13.61 -19.21
C ALA A 79 0.07 13.27 -20.64
N GLU A 80 1.11 13.92 -21.17
CA GLU A 80 1.68 13.61 -22.48
C GLU A 80 2.28 12.20 -22.53
N LEU A 81 3.06 11.82 -21.52
CA LEU A 81 3.74 10.52 -21.45
C LEU A 81 2.79 9.33 -21.30
N ILE A 82 1.53 9.53 -20.89
CA ILE A 82 0.53 8.45 -20.89
C ILE A 82 0.30 7.91 -22.30
N GLY A 83 0.44 8.73 -23.35
CA GLY A 83 0.33 8.28 -24.74
C GLY A 83 1.37 7.23 -25.13
N SER A 84 2.52 7.21 -24.45
CA SER A 84 3.63 6.27 -24.68
C SER A 84 3.74 5.20 -23.59
N ILE A 85 2.68 4.98 -22.79
CA ILE A 85 2.78 4.14 -21.59
C ILE A 85 3.16 2.69 -21.86
N ASP A 86 2.81 2.16 -23.04
CA ASP A 86 3.17 0.80 -23.43
C ASP A 86 4.66 0.67 -23.74
N GLU A 87 5.23 1.60 -24.51
CA GLU A 87 6.68 1.67 -24.75
C GLU A 87 7.46 1.83 -23.42
N ILE A 88 7.00 2.72 -22.55
CA ILE A 88 7.63 2.94 -21.23
C ILE A 88 7.48 1.67 -20.38
N GLY A 89 6.35 0.98 -20.45
CA GLY A 89 6.07 -0.25 -19.73
C GLY A 89 6.98 -1.40 -20.13
N GLU A 90 7.30 -1.53 -21.42
CA GLU A 90 8.24 -2.54 -21.93
C GLU A 90 9.67 -2.29 -21.46
N ASN A 91 10.09 -1.02 -21.43
CA ASN A 91 11.47 -0.65 -21.08
C ASN A 91 11.69 -0.44 -19.57
N ASN A 92 10.69 0.04 -18.84
CA ASN A 92 10.73 0.30 -17.41
C ASN A 92 9.34 0.20 -16.75
N PRO A 93 8.88 -1.02 -16.41
CA PRO A 93 7.54 -1.25 -15.86
C PRO A 93 7.24 -0.46 -14.57
N ALA A 94 8.25 -0.26 -13.71
CA ALA A 94 8.08 0.45 -12.45
C ALA A 94 7.81 1.95 -12.66
N THR A 95 8.48 2.56 -13.64
CA THR A 95 8.24 3.96 -14.01
C THR A 95 6.88 4.12 -14.69
N ALA A 96 6.49 3.19 -15.58
CA ALA A 96 5.15 3.19 -16.18
C ALA A 96 4.05 3.09 -15.12
N ALA A 97 4.18 2.16 -14.16
CA ALA A 97 3.23 2.02 -13.06
C ALA A 97 3.13 3.31 -12.23
N TRP A 98 4.25 3.97 -11.95
CA TRP A 98 4.27 5.26 -11.25
C TRP A 98 3.56 6.36 -12.03
N LEU A 99 3.78 6.46 -13.34
CA LEU A 99 3.11 7.43 -14.22
C LEU A 99 1.59 7.24 -14.22
N ILE A 100 1.12 6.01 -14.40
CA ILE A 100 -0.33 5.68 -14.36
C ILE A 100 -0.94 6.11 -13.02
N GLN A 101 -0.31 5.73 -11.91
CA GLN A 101 -0.81 6.12 -10.58
C GLN A 101 -0.83 7.63 -10.39
N ARG A 102 0.17 8.32 -10.90
CA ARG A 102 0.27 9.78 -10.80
C ARG A 102 -0.83 10.45 -11.59
N HIS A 103 -0.97 10.10 -12.87
CA HIS A 103 -1.98 10.63 -13.77
C HIS A 103 -3.40 10.40 -13.24
N LEU A 104 -3.74 9.16 -12.87
CA LEU A 104 -5.06 8.83 -12.35
C LEU A 104 -5.35 9.54 -11.01
N SER A 105 -4.34 9.72 -10.16
CA SER A 105 -4.51 10.47 -8.92
C SER A 105 -4.74 11.96 -9.19
N GLU A 106 -4.03 12.55 -10.15
CA GLU A 106 -4.16 13.95 -10.53
C GLU A 106 -5.54 14.25 -11.14
N ARG A 107 -6.02 13.38 -12.05
CA ARG A 107 -7.39 13.47 -12.63
C ARG A 107 -8.50 13.44 -11.58
N ASN A 108 -8.26 12.71 -10.49
CA ASN A 108 -9.24 12.56 -9.43
C ASN A 108 -8.99 13.54 -8.27
N PHE A 109 -7.90 14.32 -8.28
CA PHE A 109 -7.59 15.24 -7.19
C PHE A 109 -8.48 16.48 -7.28
N VAL A 110 -9.36 16.66 -6.30
CA VAL A 110 -10.30 17.80 -6.25
C VAL A 110 -10.02 18.58 -4.97
N ASP A 111 -9.87 19.89 -5.07
CA ASP A 111 -9.68 20.83 -3.95
C ASP A 111 -8.57 20.46 -2.95
N GLY A 112 -7.45 19.90 -3.43
CA GLY A 112 -6.33 19.56 -2.55
C GLY A 112 -6.50 18.23 -1.80
N ALA A 113 -7.52 17.44 -2.12
CA ALA A 113 -7.80 16.16 -1.49
C ALA A 113 -8.02 15.03 -2.51
N THR A 114 -7.64 13.81 -2.11
CA THR A 114 -8.01 12.60 -2.83
C THR A 114 -9.45 12.24 -2.47
N PRO A 115 -10.37 12.14 -3.45
CA PRO A 115 -11.77 11.86 -3.18
C PRO A 115 -11.93 10.46 -2.60
N PRO A 116 -13.06 10.21 -1.89
CA PRO A 116 -13.33 8.90 -1.34
C PRO A 116 -13.52 7.83 -2.42
N VAL A 117 -13.93 8.22 -3.64
CA VAL A 117 -14.18 7.35 -4.80
C VAL A 117 -13.59 8.03 -6.03
N TYR A 118 -12.89 7.25 -6.87
CA TYR A 118 -12.39 7.75 -8.16
C TYR A 118 -13.49 7.67 -9.22
N VAL A 119 -13.47 8.59 -10.17
CA VAL A 119 -14.32 8.56 -11.36
C VAL A 119 -14.11 7.22 -12.08
N GLN A 120 -15.22 6.58 -12.46
CA GLN A 120 -15.23 5.26 -13.11
C GLN A 120 -15.33 5.43 -14.63
N ASP A 121 -14.43 6.25 -15.18
CA ASP A 121 -14.31 6.49 -16.61
C ASP A 121 -13.67 5.26 -17.31
N SER A 122 -14.14 4.91 -18.51
CA SER A 122 -13.69 3.70 -19.20
C SER A 122 -12.21 3.72 -19.54
N ASP A 123 -11.67 4.89 -19.91
CA ASP A 123 -10.28 5.03 -20.30
C ASP A 123 -9.38 4.98 -19.06
N ASP A 124 -9.81 5.60 -17.96
CA ASP A 124 -9.11 5.54 -16.67
C ASP A 124 -9.09 4.10 -16.12
N ILE A 125 -10.18 3.33 -16.28
CA ILE A 125 -10.24 1.91 -15.91
C ILE A 125 -9.29 1.08 -16.77
N ALA A 126 -9.29 1.28 -18.09
CA ALA A 126 -8.41 0.57 -19.01
C ALA A 126 -6.93 0.85 -18.70
N LEU A 127 -6.59 2.11 -18.42
CA LEU A 127 -5.26 2.52 -18.01
C LEU A 127 -4.87 1.90 -16.66
N ALA A 128 -5.77 1.95 -15.66
CA ALA A 128 -5.55 1.37 -14.35
C ALA A 128 -5.36 -0.16 -14.41
N ALA A 129 -6.06 -0.85 -15.32
CA ALA A 129 -5.95 -2.29 -15.48
C ALA A 129 -4.53 -2.75 -15.86
N LYS A 130 -3.75 -1.91 -16.55
CA LYS A 130 -2.33 -2.18 -16.86
C LYS A 130 -1.49 -2.33 -15.59
N LEU A 131 -1.87 -1.72 -14.45
CA LEU A 131 -1.18 -1.89 -13.17
C LEU A 131 -1.22 -3.32 -12.61
N LYS A 132 -2.15 -4.16 -13.10
CA LYS A 132 -2.23 -5.57 -12.69
C LYS A 132 -1.02 -6.37 -13.17
N THR A 133 -0.39 -5.96 -14.28
CA THR A 133 0.73 -6.64 -14.92
C THR A 133 2.04 -5.86 -14.85
N LEU A 134 2.00 -4.52 -14.94
CA LEU A 134 3.20 -3.66 -14.99
C LEU A 134 3.95 -3.54 -13.66
N GLY A 135 3.35 -3.88 -12.53
CA GLY A 135 3.96 -3.62 -11.23
C GLY A 135 3.80 -4.74 -10.21
N THR A 136 4.70 -4.74 -9.22
CA THR A 136 4.62 -5.58 -8.01
C THR A 136 4.18 -4.73 -6.81
N GLY A 137 3.68 -5.39 -5.77
CA GLY A 137 3.33 -4.72 -4.51
C GLY A 137 2.32 -3.57 -4.69
N SER A 138 2.70 -2.36 -4.28
CA SER A 138 1.84 -1.18 -4.17
C SER A 138 1.17 -0.76 -5.48
N ALA A 139 1.79 -1.00 -6.63
CA ALA A 139 1.23 -0.74 -7.95
C ALA A 139 -0.08 -1.50 -8.17
N ARG A 140 -0.06 -2.81 -7.90
CA ARG A 140 -1.21 -3.69 -8.05
C ARG A 140 -2.30 -3.38 -7.04
N TRP A 141 -1.94 -2.93 -5.83
CA TRP A 141 -2.91 -2.59 -4.79
C TRP A 141 -3.73 -1.35 -5.15
N TYR A 142 -3.11 -0.39 -5.84
CA TYR A 142 -3.77 0.83 -6.30
C TYR A 142 -4.98 0.52 -7.20
N TYR A 143 -4.85 -0.43 -8.12
CA TYR A 143 -5.98 -0.87 -8.95
C TYR A 143 -7.14 -1.37 -8.07
N TYR A 144 -6.89 -2.35 -7.20
CA TYR A 144 -7.94 -2.91 -6.35
C TYR A 144 -8.54 -1.89 -5.38
N GLN A 145 -7.76 -0.88 -4.97
CA GLN A 145 -8.21 0.17 -4.07
C GLN A 145 -9.24 1.11 -4.71
N TRP A 146 -9.14 1.37 -6.01
CA TRP A 146 -9.87 2.44 -6.68
C TRP A 146 -10.77 1.98 -7.82
N TYR A 147 -10.37 0.91 -8.51
CA TYR A 147 -11.00 0.45 -9.76
C TYR A 147 -11.43 -1.01 -9.72
N GLY A 148 -11.02 -1.78 -8.72
CA GLY A 148 -11.41 -3.19 -8.59
C GLY A 148 -12.93 -3.37 -8.59
N THR A 149 -13.39 -4.36 -9.36
CA THR A 149 -14.81 -4.73 -9.46
C THR A 149 -15.24 -5.65 -8.31
N ALA A 150 -16.54 -5.77 -8.06
CA ALA A 150 -17.06 -6.66 -7.03
C ALA A 150 -16.58 -8.11 -7.20
N ASP A 151 -16.64 -8.62 -8.44
CA ASP A 151 -16.23 -9.98 -8.78
C ASP A 151 -14.73 -10.19 -8.58
N GLU A 152 -13.90 -9.22 -8.97
CA GLU A 152 -12.46 -9.31 -8.75
C GLU A 152 -12.10 -9.31 -7.27
N LEU A 153 -12.79 -8.50 -6.45
CA LEU A 153 -12.55 -8.48 -5.01
C LEU A 153 -13.04 -9.78 -4.35
N ALA A 154 -14.19 -10.31 -4.78
CA ALA A 154 -14.73 -11.57 -4.29
C ALA A 154 -13.81 -12.75 -4.64
N ALA A 155 -13.22 -12.73 -5.84
CA ALA A 155 -12.27 -13.73 -6.33
C ALA A 155 -10.82 -13.49 -5.88
N PHE A 156 -10.54 -12.41 -5.13
CA PHE A 156 -9.17 -12.06 -4.77
C PHE A 156 -8.52 -13.18 -3.93
N PRO A 157 -7.33 -13.67 -4.31
CA PRO A 157 -6.64 -14.73 -3.58
C PRO A 157 -6.28 -14.25 -2.17
N GLY A 158 -6.19 -15.17 -1.20
CA GLY A 158 -5.71 -14.83 0.14
C GLY A 158 -4.38 -14.07 0.11
N THR A 159 -4.11 -13.29 1.16
CA THR A 159 -2.90 -12.46 1.23
C THR A 159 -2.32 -12.39 2.63
N ASN A 160 -1.01 -12.21 2.74
CA ASN A 160 -0.32 -11.89 3.99
C ASN A 160 -0.11 -10.38 4.20
N SER A 161 -0.52 -9.53 3.25
CA SER A 161 -0.30 -8.09 3.30
C SER A 161 -1.51 -7.35 3.88
N ALA A 162 -1.29 -6.70 5.03
CA ALA A 162 -2.28 -5.80 5.62
C ALA A 162 -2.63 -4.62 4.70
N GLY A 163 -1.68 -4.16 3.87
CA GLY A 163 -1.91 -3.10 2.88
C GLY A 163 -2.90 -3.52 1.79
N ILE A 164 -2.83 -4.78 1.33
CA ILE A 164 -3.79 -5.33 0.36
C ILE A 164 -5.18 -5.40 0.96
N VAL A 165 -5.29 -5.93 2.18
CA VAL A 165 -6.57 -5.98 2.90
C VAL A 165 -7.18 -4.59 3.03
N ALA A 166 -6.39 -3.59 3.40
CA ALA A 166 -6.87 -2.21 3.54
C ALA A 166 -7.35 -1.63 2.20
N ALA A 167 -6.63 -1.89 1.10
CA ALA A 167 -7.04 -1.49 -0.24
C ALA A 167 -8.38 -2.13 -0.65
N ILE A 168 -8.51 -3.46 -0.49
CA ILE A 168 -9.73 -4.20 -0.80
C ILE A 168 -10.89 -3.73 0.09
N ALA A 169 -10.67 -3.55 1.40
CA ALA A 169 -11.69 -3.07 2.32
C ALA A 169 -12.19 -1.67 1.96
N LYS A 170 -11.29 -0.78 1.54
CA LYS A 170 -11.69 0.55 1.06
C LYS A 170 -12.63 0.43 -0.14
N ARG A 171 -12.27 -0.37 -1.15
CA ARG A 171 -13.09 -0.53 -2.35
C ARG A 171 -14.38 -1.28 -2.09
N ALA A 172 -14.35 -2.36 -1.31
CA ALA A 172 -15.53 -3.11 -0.90
C ALA A 172 -16.54 -2.22 -0.16
N LYS A 173 -16.07 -1.28 0.68
CA LYS A 173 -16.93 -0.28 1.32
C LYS A 173 -17.61 0.64 0.30
N GLN A 174 -16.89 1.09 -0.72
CA GLN A 174 -17.47 1.94 -1.78
C GLN A 174 -18.53 1.20 -2.59
N LEU A 175 -18.33 -0.11 -2.81
CA LEU A 175 -19.26 -0.98 -3.55
C LEU A 175 -20.39 -1.53 -2.69
N GLY A 176 -20.38 -1.32 -1.36
CA GLY A 176 -21.40 -1.86 -0.45
C GLY A 176 -21.31 -3.38 -0.21
N ILE A 177 -20.15 -4.00 -0.42
CA ILE A 177 -19.94 -5.46 -0.37
C ILE A 177 -18.97 -5.90 0.75
N THR A 178 -18.69 -5.03 1.71
CA THR A 178 -17.72 -5.29 2.80
C THR A 178 -18.00 -6.60 3.55
N ASP A 179 -19.26 -6.84 3.88
CA ASP A 179 -19.67 -7.94 4.77
C ASP A 179 -19.52 -9.32 4.11
N THR A 180 -19.43 -9.39 2.78
CA THR A 180 -19.20 -10.62 2.03
C THR A 180 -17.73 -10.79 1.66
N VAL A 181 -17.11 -9.74 1.13
CA VAL A 181 -15.75 -9.79 0.60
C VAL A 181 -14.70 -9.96 1.70
N ILE A 182 -14.80 -9.21 2.80
CA ILE A 182 -13.74 -9.18 3.81
C ILE A 182 -13.65 -10.49 4.61
N PRO A 183 -14.76 -11.07 5.10
CA PRO A 183 -14.69 -12.38 5.74
C PRO A 183 -14.18 -13.48 4.80
N ALA A 184 -14.59 -13.47 3.52
CA ALA A 184 -14.12 -14.44 2.54
C ALA A 184 -12.62 -14.30 2.25
N LEU A 185 -12.12 -13.06 2.13
CA LEU A 185 -10.69 -12.79 1.98
C LEU A 185 -9.90 -13.28 3.21
N TYR A 186 -10.40 -13.04 4.42
CA TYR A 186 -9.76 -13.51 5.64
C TYR A 186 -9.68 -15.03 5.72
N GLN A 187 -10.76 -15.73 5.32
CA GLN A 187 -10.72 -17.19 5.23
C GLN A 187 -9.62 -17.69 4.28
N ARG A 188 -9.51 -17.08 3.09
CA ARG A 188 -8.46 -17.45 2.13
C ARG A 188 -7.05 -17.06 2.59
N SER A 189 -6.93 -16.14 3.55
CA SER A 189 -5.65 -15.65 4.06
C SER A 189 -5.11 -16.45 5.25
N LEU A 190 -5.86 -17.45 5.70
CA LEU A 190 -5.47 -18.31 6.81
C LEU A 190 -4.14 -18.99 6.52
N GLY A 191 -3.22 -18.96 7.49
CA GLY A 191 -1.92 -19.62 7.37
C GLY A 191 -0.97 -18.95 6.38
N LEU A 192 -1.32 -17.78 5.83
CA LEU A 192 -0.39 -16.99 5.00
C LEU A 192 0.45 -16.02 5.86
N GLY A 193 0.11 -15.86 7.14
CA GLY A 193 0.79 -14.93 8.04
C GLY A 193 0.26 -13.49 7.95
N LEU A 194 -1.04 -13.32 7.71
CA LEU A 194 -1.68 -12.01 7.72
C LEU A 194 -1.74 -11.47 9.15
N VAL A 195 -1.04 -10.37 9.44
CA VAL A 195 -1.10 -9.72 10.75
C VAL A 195 -1.67 -8.32 10.62
N SER A 196 -2.96 -8.19 10.96
CA SER A 196 -3.66 -6.90 11.08
C SER A 196 -4.71 -6.97 12.18
N ASN A 197 -5.08 -5.84 12.78
CA ASN A 197 -6.05 -5.81 13.88
C ASN A 197 -7.40 -6.42 13.50
N GLY A 198 -7.91 -6.09 12.31
CA GLY A 198 -9.18 -6.62 11.80
C GLY A 198 -9.14 -8.13 11.59
N TYR A 199 -8.08 -8.64 10.96
CA TYR A 199 -7.88 -10.08 10.78
C TYR A 199 -7.72 -10.82 12.10
N ASN A 200 -6.87 -10.32 13.00
CA ASN A 200 -6.61 -10.97 14.30
C ASN A 200 -7.90 -11.07 15.14
N ALA A 201 -8.72 -10.01 15.15
CA ALA A 201 -10.00 -10.02 15.85
C ALA A 201 -10.99 -11.04 15.24
N TRP A 202 -11.09 -11.06 13.90
CA TRP A 202 -11.91 -12.04 13.17
C TRP A 202 -11.44 -13.48 13.45
N PHE A 203 -10.14 -13.73 13.34
CA PHE A 203 -9.53 -15.04 13.53
C PHE A 203 -9.75 -15.55 14.97
N ASN A 204 -9.53 -14.72 15.98
CA ASN A 204 -9.77 -15.09 17.37
C ASN A 204 -11.27 -15.37 17.65
N LYS A 205 -12.19 -14.69 16.98
CA LYS A 205 -13.63 -15.01 17.04
C LYS A 205 -13.91 -16.36 16.35
N ARG A 206 -13.30 -16.61 15.20
CA ARG A 206 -13.41 -17.88 14.46
C ARG A 206 -12.93 -19.06 15.31
N VAL A 207 -11.73 -18.98 15.88
CA VAL A 207 -11.17 -20.02 16.77
C VAL A 207 -12.10 -20.30 17.95
N ARG A 208 -12.60 -19.26 18.64
CA ARG A 208 -13.55 -19.43 19.75
C ARG A 208 -14.85 -20.12 19.33
N SER A 209 -15.38 -19.74 18.16
CA SER A 209 -16.58 -20.37 17.61
C SER A 209 -16.36 -21.84 17.27
N VAL A 210 -15.21 -22.18 16.70
CA VAL A 210 -14.87 -23.58 16.38
C VAL A 210 -14.65 -24.37 17.67
N TRP A 211 -13.94 -23.80 18.65
CA TRP A 211 -13.66 -24.44 19.93
C TRP A 211 -14.91 -24.90 20.68
N ALA A 212 -16.02 -24.17 20.55
CA ALA A 212 -17.30 -24.53 21.16
C ALA A 212 -17.93 -25.81 20.57
N THR A 213 -17.49 -26.25 19.39
CA THR A 213 -18.08 -27.37 18.63
C THR A 213 -17.07 -28.47 18.30
N ASP A 214 -15.82 -28.11 18.06
CA ASP A 214 -14.71 -29.00 17.72
C ASP A 214 -13.40 -28.40 18.25
N ARG A 215 -12.93 -28.93 19.38
CA ARG A 215 -11.72 -28.45 20.04
C ARG A 215 -10.45 -28.79 19.27
N ALA A 216 -10.41 -29.96 18.64
CA ALA A 216 -9.25 -30.39 17.87
C ALA A 216 -9.07 -29.51 16.61
N ALA A 217 -10.16 -29.22 15.92
CA ALA A 217 -10.12 -28.29 14.78
C ALA A 217 -9.71 -26.87 15.20
N ALA A 218 -10.16 -26.39 16.36
CA ALA A 218 -9.77 -25.08 16.86
C ALA A 218 -8.27 -24.99 17.21
N LEU A 219 -7.70 -26.05 17.80
CA LEU A 219 -6.24 -26.14 18.01
C LEU A 219 -5.50 -26.12 16.66
N LYS A 220 -5.94 -26.92 15.69
CA LYS A 220 -5.33 -26.96 14.35
C LYS A 220 -5.31 -25.59 13.67
N LEU A 221 -6.39 -24.81 13.78
CA LEU A 221 -6.43 -23.44 13.22
C LEU A 221 -5.34 -22.54 13.83
N LEU A 222 -5.12 -22.62 15.15
CA LEU A 222 -4.07 -21.85 15.83
C LEU A 222 -2.68 -22.24 15.33
N GLU A 223 -2.43 -23.55 15.17
CA GLU A 223 -1.16 -24.08 14.66
C GLU A 223 -0.89 -23.70 13.20
N GLU A 224 -1.91 -23.77 12.34
CA GLU A 224 -1.83 -23.34 10.93
C GLU A 224 -1.46 -21.85 10.81
N GLU A 225 -2.11 -21.00 11.60
CA GLU A 225 -1.79 -19.56 11.61
C GLU A 225 -0.40 -19.29 12.18
N GLN A 226 -0.02 -20.00 13.25
CA GLN A 226 1.32 -19.91 13.84
C GLN A 226 2.39 -20.29 12.81
N ALA A 227 2.19 -21.40 12.10
CA ALA A 227 3.09 -21.84 11.04
C ALA A 227 3.17 -20.80 9.92
N GLY A 228 2.02 -20.25 9.49
CA GLY A 228 1.95 -19.19 8.48
C GLY A 228 2.80 -17.97 8.84
N ILE A 229 2.60 -17.42 10.04
CA ILE A 229 3.40 -16.29 10.53
C ILE A 229 4.89 -16.67 10.65
N GLY A 230 5.19 -17.91 11.04
CA GLY A 230 6.56 -18.43 11.15
C GLY A 230 7.34 -18.42 9.83
N THR A 231 6.66 -18.50 8.69
CA THR A 231 7.30 -18.46 7.35
C THR A 231 7.63 -17.05 6.85
N LEU A 232 7.18 -16.00 7.54
CA LEU A 232 7.44 -14.63 7.11
C LEU A 232 8.93 -14.28 7.22
N THR A 233 9.54 -13.85 6.10
CA THR A 233 10.96 -13.49 6.01
C THR A 233 11.36 -12.28 6.84
N SER A 234 10.41 -11.39 7.14
CA SER A 234 10.63 -10.18 7.93
C SER A 234 9.65 -10.11 9.10
N GLN A 235 10.11 -10.45 10.31
CA GLN A 235 9.28 -10.39 11.50
C GLN A 235 9.34 -9.00 12.17
N THR A 236 8.24 -8.27 12.05
CA THR A 236 7.99 -7.03 12.80
C THR A 236 7.69 -7.32 14.28
N PRO A 237 7.75 -6.30 15.17
CA PRO A 237 7.29 -6.46 16.55
C PRO A 237 5.85 -6.99 16.65
N ALA A 238 4.96 -6.56 15.75
CA ALA A 238 3.58 -7.00 15.73
C ALA A 238 3.43 -8.48 15.35
N THR A 239 4.20 -8.96 14.36
CA THR A 239 4.18 -10.38 13.97
C THR A 239 4.77 -11.26 15.07
N LYS A 240 5.82 -10.81 15.77
CA LYS A 240 6.40 -11.54 16.92
C LYS A 240 5.41 -11.64 18.07
N ALA A 241 4.78 -10.53 18.44
CA ALA A 241 3.77 -10.51 19.48
C ALA A 241 2.58 -11.43 19.15
N ARG A 242 2.14 -11.44 17.88
CA ARG A 242 1.07 -12.33 17.43
C ARG A 242 1.49 -13.80 17.48
N LEU A 243 2.71 -14.12 17.05
CA LEU A 243 3.24 -15.48 17.09
C LEU A 243 3.28 -16.02 18.52
N GLU A 244 3.74 -15.21 19.48
CA GLU A 244 3.78 -15.59 20.89
C GLU A 244 2.38 -15.81 21.45
N GLN A 245 1.45 -14.90 21.15
CA GLN A 245 0.05 -15.07 21.54
C GLN A 245 -0.55 -16.39 21.02
N LEU A 246 -0.27 -16.74 19.76
CA LEU A 246 -0.74 -17.99 19.17
C LEU A 246 -0.11 -19.20 19.86
N ARG A 247 1.19 -19.16 20.16
CA ARG A 247 1.92 -20.21 20.87
C ARG A 247 1.31 -20.49 22.26
N GLU A 248 1.05 -19.43 23.02
CA GLU A 248 0.41 -19.53 24.34
C GLU A 248 -1.00 -20.11 24.27
N LEU A 249 -1.81 -19.65 23.30
CA LEU A 249 -3.17 -20.15 23.09
C LEU A 249 -3.17 -21.63 22.68
N SER A 250 -2.32 -22.02 21.73
CA SER A 250 -2.18 -23.41 21.30
C SER A 250 -1.80 -24.33 22.46
N ALA A 251 -0.79 -23.94 23.25
CA ALA A 251 -0.37 -24.72 24.41
C ALA A 251 -1.50 -24.91 25.43
N ARG A 252 -2.24 -23.83 25.73
CA ARG A 252 -3.39 -23.89 26.63
C ARG A 252 -4.52 -24.77 26.07
N PHE A 253 -4.79 -24.70 24.77
CA PHE A 253 -5.83 -25.51 24.13
C PHE A 253 -5.46 -27.00 24.14
N ALA A 254 -4.21 -27.33 23.81
CA ALA A 254 -3.69 -28.70 23.88
C ALA A 254 -3.78 -29.27 25.30
N GLU A 255 -3.43 -28.47 26.32
CA GLU A 255 -3.56 -28.87 27.71
C GLU A 255 -5.02 -29.17 28.11
N ILE A 256 -5.96 -28.31 27.74
CA ILE A 256 -7.38 -28.52 28.05
C ILE A 256 -7.90 -29.80 27.39
N ILE A 257 -7.54 -30.03 26.12
CA ILE A 257 -7.89 -31.26 25.39
C ILE A 257 -7.31 -32.49 26.10
N ALA A 258 -6.03 -32.46 26.48
CA ALA A 258 -5.37 -33.57 27.17
C ALA A 258 -6.01 -33.92 28.52
N ARG A 259 -6.59 -32.92 29.20
CA ARG A 259 -7.32 -33.11 30.46
C ARG A 259 -8.74 -33.66 30.28
N GLY A 260 -9.24 -33.77 29.06
CA GLY A 260 -10.59 -34.29 28.77
C GLY A 260 -11.74 -33.35 29.16
N ASN A 261 -11.44 -32.07 29.45
CA ASN A 261 -12.41 -31.04 29.86
C ASN A 261 -12.93 -30.23 28.70
#